data_AF-A0A6M0KYI7-F1
#
_entry.id   AF-A0A6M0KYI7-F1
#
_cell.length_a   1.000
_cell.length_b   1.000
_cell.length_c   1.000
_cell.angle_alpha   90.00
_cell.angle_beta   90.00
_cell.angle_gamma   90.00
#
_symmetry.space_group_name_H-M   'P 1'
#
loop_
_entity.id
_entity.type
_entity.pdbx_description
1 polymer ?
#
loop_
_entity_poly.entity_id
_entity_poly.type
_entity_poly.pdbx_seq_one_letter_code
_entity_poly.pdbx_strand_id
1 'polypeptide(L)'
;SYEDDIFQKEITDALFLKSFLLMGDYSQESMEIFDEIIDRCKVAEDGTVPRNFEYSVINNIELALITNDDDTKYRDLADTYLYDLEDTRPQLEMLTILKNAQELNQDEAMQRWREEYKDYYFKNWSFEELKKWNSRMEDADRRDRISRYLNDFIKHNNTTSIKKEDIKG
;
A
#
# COMPACT_ATOMS: atom_id res chain seq x y z
N SER A 1 5.96 14.91 -27.98
CA SER A 1 6.27 14.07 -29.15
C SER A 1 6.37 12.62 -28.66
N TYR A 2 6.33 11.61 -29.53
CA TYR A 2 6.48 10.21 -29.09
C TYR A 2 7.79 9.96 -28.28
N GLU A 3 8.86 10.67 -28.64
CA GLU A 3 10.14 10.62 -27.92
C GLU A 3 10.05 11.28 -26.54
N ASP A 4 9.32 12.39 -26.41
CA ASP A 4 9.08 13.03 -25.11
C ASP A 4 8.26 12.11 -24.19
N ASP A 5 7.26 11.40 -24.72
CA ASP A 5 6.39 10.53 -23.93
C ASP A 5 7.16 9.30 -23.39
N ILE A 6 8.05 8.72 -24.20
CA ILE A 6 8.96 7.64 -23.75
C ILE A 6 9.89 8.16 -22.66
N PHE A 7 10.52 9.32 -22.87
CA PHE A 7 11.45 9.88 -21.91
C PHE A 7 10.78 10.21 -20.57
N GLN A 8 9.56 10.76 -20.57
CA GLN A 8 8.80 10.98 -19.34
C GLN A 8 8.46 9.68 -18.62
N LYS A 9 8.16 8.61 -19.37
CA LYS A 9 7.92 7.29 -18.78
C LYS A 9 9.17 6.74 -18.09
N GLU A 10 10.33 6.81 -18.74
CA GLU A 10 11.60 6.35 -18.16
C GLU A 10 11.97 7.13 -16.90
N ILE A 11 11.76 8.45 -16.88
CA ILE A 11 11.93 9.26 -15.68
C ILE A 11 11.01 8.79 -14.56
N THR A 12 9.72 8.58 -14.86
CA THR A 12 8.73 8.17 -13.87
C THR A 12 9.07 6.79 -13.29
N ASP A 13 9.49 5.84 -14.13
CA ASP A 13 9.93 4.52 -13.69
C ASP A 13 11.20 4.61 -12.81
N ALA A 14 12.15 5.49 -13.17
CA ALA A 14 13.36 5.70 -12.38
C ALA A 14 13.07 6.34 -11.01
N LEU A 15 12.18 7.34 -10.96
CA LEU A 15 11.70 7.95 -9.72
C LEU A 15 11.02 6.91 -8.83
N PHE A 16 10.17 6.06 -9.43
CA PHE A 16 9.45 5.02 -8.70
C PHE A 16 10.38 3.96 -8.10
N LEU A 17 11.43 3.56 -8.82
CA LEU A 17 12.46 2.67 -8.27
C LEU A 17 13.26 3.36 -7.15
N LYS A 18 13.58 4.65 -7.31
CA LYS A 18 14.28 5.43 -6.29
C LYS A 18 13.45 5.53 -5.01
N SER A 19 12.15 5.80 -5.08
CA SER A 19 11.30 5.95 -3.90
C SER A 19 11.27 4.66 -3.08
N PHE A 20 11.16 3.48 -3.71
CA PHE A 20 11.24 2.19 -3.01
C PHE A 20 12.54 1.97 -2.24
N LEU A 21 13.68 2.40 -2.79
CA LEU A 21 14.97 2.30 -2.10
C LEU A 21 15.04 3.20 -0.86
N LEU A 22 14.24 4.27 -0.84
CA LEU A 22 14.25 5.28 0.22
C LEU A 22 13.20 5.02 1.32
N MET A 23 12.17 4.21 1.07
CA MET A 23 11.01 4.04 1.98
C MET A 23 11.39 3.76 3.44
N GLY A 24 12.46 3.00 3.69
CA GLY A 24 12.80 2.56 5.05
C GLY A 24 13.59 3.56 5.89
N ASP A 25 14.59 4.23 5.32
CA ASP A 25 15.49 5.13 6.06
C ASP A 25 15.23 6.62 5.75
N TYR A 26 14.59 6.90 4.61
CA TYR A 26 14.32 8.24 4.09
C TYR A 26 12.85 8.36 3.66
N SER A 27 11.94 7.96 4.55
CA SER A 27 10.49 7.89 4.26
C SER A 27 9.93 9.22 3.75
N GLN A 28 10.37 10.36 4.30
CA GLN A 28 9.93 11.67 3.83
C GLN A 28 10.35 11.97 2.38
N GLU A 29 11.60 11.70 2.02
CA GLU A 29 12.09 11.89 0.64
C GLU A 29 11.36 10.93 -0.31
N SER A 30 11.08 9.70 0.14
CA SER A 30 10.28 8.74 -0.62
C SER A 30 8.87 9.28 -0.89
N MET A 31 8.21 9.87 0.12
CA MET A 31 6.88 10.46 -0.03
C MET A 31 6.86 11.62 -1.02
N GLU A 32 7.86 12.50 -0.98
CA GLU A 32 8.01 13.62 -1.92
C GLU A 32 8.19 13.14 -3.37
N ILE A 33 8.93 12.06 -3.58
CA ILE A 33 9.09 11.46 -4.91
C ILE A 33 7.78 10.84 -5.39
N PHE A 34 7.03 10.17 -4.51
CA PHE A 34 5.72 9.62 -4.85
C PHE A 34 4.71 10.73 -5.18
N ASP A 35 4.74 11.85 -4.46
CA ASP A 35 3.95 13.06 -4.80
C ASP A 35 4.30 13.56 -6.22
N GLU A 36 5.59 13.63 -6.55
CA GLU A 36 6.02 14.02 -7.90
C GLU A 36 5.50 13.05 -8.98
N ILE A 37 5.50 11.74 -8.69
CA ILE A 37 4.96 10.73 -9.62
C ILE A 37 3.44 10.90 -9.79
N ILE A 38 2.71 11.16 -8.70
CA ILE A 38 1.27 11.42 -8.72
C ILE A 38 0.96 12.65 -9.59
N ASP A 39 1.70 13.75 -9.41
CA ASP A 39 1.51 14.98 -10.19
C ASP A 39 1.84 14.80 -11.68
N ARG A 40 2.83 13.95 -12.00
CA ARG A 40 3.22 13.63 -13.38
C ARG A 40 2.24 12.71 -14.07
N CYS A 41 1.69 11.74 -13.35
CA CYS A 41 0.83 10.71 -13.90
C CYS A 41 -0.61 11.20 -14.00
N LYS A 42 -1.11 11.35 -15.22
CA LYS A 42 -2.52 11.65 -15.46
C LYS A 42 -3.30 10.35 -15.59
N VAL A 43 -4.45 10.27 -14.90
CA VAL A 43 -5.46 9.25 -15.20
C VAL A 43 -6.03 9.56 -16.59
N ALA A 44 -6.10 8.53 -17.44
CA ALA A 44 -6.58 8.70 -18.80
C ALA A 44 -8.06 9.07 -18.83
N GLU A 45 -8.52 9.70 -19.93
CA GLU A 45 -9.94 10.10 -20.09
C GLU A 45 -10.90 8.91 -20.03
N ASP A 46 -10.43 7.71 -20.36
CA ASP A 46 -11.19 6.46 -20.27
C ASP A 46 -11.18 5.84 -18.85
N GLY A 47 -10.59 6.52 -17.87
CA GLY A 47 -10.46 6.06 -16.49
C GLY A 47 -9.29 5.10 -16.25
N THR A 48 -8.44 4.83 -17.26
CA THR A 48 -7.27 3.98 -17.07
C THR A 48 -6.28 4.63 -16.11
N VAL A 49 -5.99 3.94 -15.00
CA VAL A 49 -5.03 4.39 -13.99
C VAL A 49 -3.64 3.84 -14.33
N PRO A 50 -2.61 4.71 -14.50
CA PRO A 50 -1.24 4.26 -14.66
C PRO A 50 -0.75 3.52 -13.40
N ARG A 51 -0.02 2.41 -13.60
CA ARG A 51 0.56 1.64 -12.50
C ARG A 51 1.34 2.50 -11.51
N ASN A 52 2.20 3.39 -11.99
CA ASN A 52 3.02 4.23 -11.11
C ASN A 52 2.16 5.20 -10.29
N PHE A 53 1.01 5.65 -10.80
CA PHE A 53 0.06 6.45 -10.03
C PHE A 53 -0.55 5.62 -8.90
N GLU A 54 -1.13 4.47 -9.24
CA GLU A 54 -1.75 3.53 -8.28
C GLU A 54 -0.82 3.21 -7.11
N TYR A 55 0.39 2.72 -7.41
CA TYR A 55 1.34 2.34 -6.36
C TYR A 55 1.88 3.55 -5.59
N SER A 56 2.04 4.72 -6.22
CA SER A 56 2.50 5.92 -5.50
C SER A 56 1.47 6.39 -4.48
N VAL A 57 0.17 6.38 -4.83
CA VAL A 57 -0.91 6.69 -3.89
C VAL A 57 -0.92 5.71 -2.72
N ILE A 58 -0.87 4.40 -2.99
CA ILE A 58 -0.94 3.38 -1.93
C ILE A 58 0.29 3.44 -1.03
N ASN A 59 1.49 3.56 -1.60
CA ASN A 59 2.74 3.68 -0.83
C ASN A 59 2.74 4.94 0.03
N ASN A 60 2.20 6.07 -0.45
CA ASN A 60 2.09 7.28 0.36
C ASN A 60 1.09 7.14 1.52
N ILE A 61 0.02 6.36 1.37
CA ILE A 61 -0.86 6.01 2.51
C ILE A 61 -0.10 5.15 3.53
N GLU A 62 0.68 4.16 3.08
CA GLU A 62 1.51 3.33 3.96
C GLU A 62 2.57 4.17 4.69
N LEU A 63 3.30 5.01 3.97
CA LEU A 63 4.34 5.84 4.55
C LEU A 63 3.76 6.86 5.53
N ALA A 64 2.64 7.51 5.20
CA ALA A 64 1.97 8.42 6.12
C ALA A 64 1.49 7.71 7.39
N LEU A 65 1.02 6.45 7.30
CA LEU A 65 0.75 5.62 8.48
C LEU A 65 2.02 5.40 9.32
N ILE A 66 3.15 5.11 8.67
CA ILE A 66 4.43 4.82 9.32
C ILE A 66 5.03 6.08 9.99
N THR A 67 4.96 7.22 9.32
CA THR A 67 5.51 8.51 9.77
C THR A 67 4.54 9.31 10.64
N ASN A 68 3.28 8.86 10.74
CA ASN A 68 2.19 9.57 11.41
C ASN A 68 1.90 10.95 10.78
N ASP A 69 1.98 11.01 9.46
CA ASP A 69 1.57 12.17 8.66
C ASP A 69 0.10 12.09 8.24
N ASP A 70 -0.44 13.23 7.80
CA ASP A 70 -1.79 13.28 7.23
C ASP A 70 -1.84 12.59 5.86
N ASP A 71 -2.72 11.59 5.73
CA ASP A 71 -2.93 10.82 4.50
C ASP A 71 -4.22 11.18 3.77
N THR A 72 -4.96 12.21 4.22
CA THR A 72 -6.27 12.58 3.69
C THR A 72 -6.24 12.77 2.17
N LYS A 73 -5.26 13.52 1.65
CA LYS A 73 -5.13 13.76 0.20
C LYS A 73 -4.96 12.46 -0.60
N TYR A 74 -4.24 11.48 -0.06
CA TYR A 74 -4.00 10.20 -0.76
C TYR A 74 -5.23 9.30 -0.71
N ARG A 75 -5.99 9.34 0.39
CA ARG A 75 -7.26 8.63 0.50
C ARG A 75 -8.30 9.19 -0.45
N ASP A 76 -8.39 10.51 -0.58
CA ASP A 76 -9.28 11.15 -1.57
C ASP A 76 -8.93 10.70 -3.00
N LEU A 77 -7.63 10.62 -3.34
CA LEU A 77 -7.18 10.09 -4.62
C LEU A 77 -7.52 8.60 -4.78
N ALA A 78 -7.33 7.81 -3.74
CA ALA A 78 -7.66 6.38 -3.76
C ALA A 78 -9.15 6.13 -3.96
N ASP A 79 -10.01 6.86 -3.25
CA ASP A 79 -11.46 6.78 -3.39
C ASP A 79 -11.92 7.24 -4.78
N THR A 80 -11.26 8.24 -5.36
CA THR A 80 -11.61 8.79 -6.67
C THR A 80 -11.19 7.85 -7.82
N TYR A 81 -10.00 7.25 -7.73
CA TYR A 81 -9.38 6.59 -8.88
C TYR A 81 -9.13 5.09 -8.70
N LEU A 82 -8.98 4.61 -7.47
CA LEU A 82 -8.54 3.24 -7.20
C LEU A 82 -9.66 2.33 -6.66
N TYR A 83 -10.76 2.90 -6.16
CA TYR A 83 -11.80 2.14 -5.45
C TYR A 83 -12.32 0.90 -6.21
N ASP A 84 -12.48 1.01 -7.53
CA ASP A 84 -12.99 -0.07 -8.39
C ASP A 84 -11.91 -1.06 -8.86
N LEU A 85 -10.63 -0.84 -8.51
CA LEU A 85 -9.54 -1.73 -8.87
C LEU A 85 -9.45 -2.90 -7.88
N GLU A 86 -9.78 -4.10 -8.36
CA GLU A 86 -9.87 -5.35 -7.59
C GLU A 86 -8.66 -5.61 -6.69
N ASP A 87 -7.44 -5.31 -7.17
CA ASP A 87 -6.21 -5.58 -6.45
C ASP A 87 -5.84 -4.51 -5.39
N THR A 88 -6.45 -3.32 -5.43
CA THR A 88 -6.09 -2.18 -4.55
C THR A 88 -6.93 -2.11 -3.29
N ARG A 89 -8.23 -2.38 -3.41
CA ARG A 89 -9.19 -2.31 -2.31
C ARG A 89 -8.77 -3.14 -1.09
N PRO A 90 -8.35 -4.42 -1.21
CA PRO A 90 -7.86 -5.19 -0.07
C PRO A 90 -6.62 -4.56 0.61
N GLN A 91 -5.76 -3.88 -0.14
CA GLN A 91 -4.57 -3.19 0.41
C GLN A 91 -4.98 -1.93 1.18
N LEU A 92 -5.88 -1.12 0.62
CA LEU A 92 -6.40 0.10 1.26
C LEU A 92 -7.17 -0.21 2.55
N GLU A 93 -7.98 -1.27 2.53
CA GLU A 93 -8.69 -1.73 3.73
C GLU A 93 -7.74 -2.26 4.80
N MET A 94 -6.68 -2.99 4.41
CA MET A 94 -5.62 -3.40 5.33
C MET A 94 -4.96 -2.20 6.00
N LEU A 95 -4.53 -1.19 5.24
CA LEU A 95 -3.92 0.02 5.79
C LEU A 95 -4.88 0.77 6.72
N THR A 96 -6.17 0.77 6.40
CA THR A 96 -7.21 1.37 7.25
C THR A 96 -7.38 0.60 8.57
N ILE A 97 -7.39 -0.73 8.53
CA ILE A 97 -7.41 -1.58 9.73
C ILE A 97 -6.18 -1.29 10.60
N LEU A 98 -4.98 -1.20 10.02
CA LEU A 98 -3.76 -0.91 10.77
C LEU A 98 -3.77 0.51 11.36
N LYS A 99 -4.26 1.51 10.61
CA LYS A 99 -4.44 2.88 11.10
C LYS A 99 -5.37 2.93 12.31
N ASN A 100 -6.55 2.32 12.21
CA ASN A 100 -7.52 2.30 13.30
C ASN A 100 -7.06 1.46 14.50
N ALA A 101 -6.25 0.43 14.25
CA ALA A 101 -5.62 -0.37 15.28
C ALA A 101 -4.65 0.42 16.17
N GLN A 102 -4.22 1.62 15.78
CA GLN A 102 -3.46 2.48 16.68
C GLN A 102 -4.25 2.89 17.93
N GLU A 103 -5.57 3.00 17.80
CA GLU A 103 -6.44 3.51 18.87
C GLU A 103 -7.38 2.44 19.43
N LEU A 104 -7.90 1.53 18.60
CA LEU A 104 -8.97 0.61 18.99
C LEU A 104 -8.80 -0.80 18.40
N ASN A 105 -9.41 -1.81 19.03
CA ASN A 105 -9.49 -3.16 18.45
C ASN A 105 -10.30 -3.16 17.14
N GLN A 106 -9.79 -3.88 16.14
CA GLN A 106 -10.34 -4.00 14.79
C GLN A 106 -10.76 -5.44 14.45
N ASP A 107 -11.10 -6.26 15.45
CA ASP A 107 -11.34 -7.69 15.27
C ASP A 107 -12.48 -7.97 14.27
N GLU A 108 -13.57 -7.21 14.34
CA GLU A 108 -14.68 -7.33 13.39
C GLU A 108 -14.31 -6.90 11.97
N ALA A 109 -13.52 -5.82 11.82
CA ALA A 109 -13.06 -5.35 10.52
C ALA A 109 -12.10 -6.37 9.90
N MET A 110 -11.19 -6.93 10.70
CA MET A 110 -10.29 -7.99 10.28
C MET A 110 -11.05 -9.27 9.88
N GLN A 111 -12.12 -9.63 10.59
CA GLN A 111 -12.95 -10.78 10.22
C GLN A 111 -13.63 -10.56 8.87
N ARG A 112 -14.29 -9.41 8.67
CA ARG A 112 -14.93 -9.06 7.39
C ARG A 112 -13.93 -9.09 6.24
N TRP A 113 -12.76 -8.47 6.43
CA TRP A 113 -11.69 -8.47 5.44
C TRP A 113 -11.26 -9.90 5.06
N ARG A 114 -11.08 -10.80 6.05
CA ARG A 114 -10.72 -12.20 5.76
C ARG A 114 -11.78 -12.96 4.98
N GLU A 115 -13.06 -12.69 5.25
CA GLU A 115 -14.18 -13.36 4.58
C GLU A 115 -14.33 -12.86 3.13
N GLU A 116 -14.26 -11.54 2.94
CA GLU A 116 -14.38 -10.89 1.63
C GLU A 116 -13.20 -11.24 0.72
N TYR A 117 -11.98 -11.23 1.26
CA TYR A 117 -10.74 -11.42 0.50
C TYR A 117 -10.10 -12.80 0.73
N LYS A 118 -10.90 -13.83 1.04
CA LYS A 118 -10.40 -15.18 1.41
C LYS A 118 -9.43 -15.82 0.39
N ASP A 119 -9.55 -15.46 -0.88
CA ASP A 119 -8.76 -15.98 -2.01
C ASP A 119 -7.79 -14.92 -2.59
N TYR A 120 -7.68 -13.76 -1.93
CA TYR A 120 -6.77 -12.69 -2.32
C TYR A 120 -5.33 -13.02 -1.96
N TYR A 121 -4.41 -12.52 -2.78
CA TYR A 121 -2.98 -12.68 -2.58
C TYR A 121 -2.29 -11.37 -2.92
N PHE A 122 -1.52 -10.84 -1.97
CA PHE A 122 -0.73 -9.63 -2.13
C PHE A 122 0.50 -9.90 -3.00
N LYS A 123 0.32 -9.87 -4.33
CA LYS A 123 1.33 -10.30 -5.29
C LYS A 123 2.64 -9.53 -5.23
N ASN A 124 2.57 -8.22 -5.03
CA ASN A 124 3.73 -7.31 -5.09
C ASN A 124 3.87 -6.49 -3.79
N TRP A 125 3.36 -6.98 -2.66
CA TRP A 125 3.42 -6.26 -1.39
C TRP A 125 4.54 -6.80 -0.50
N SER A 126 5.33 -5.89 0.08
CA SER A 126 6.28 -6.22 1.14
C SER A 126 5.73 -5.74 2.48
N PHE A 127 5.74 -6.60 3.48
CA PHE A 127 5.33 -6.24 4.84
C PHE A 127 6.48 -5.70 5.70
N GLU A 128 7.69 -5.57 5.14
CA GLU A 128 8.89 -5.29 5.93
C GLU A 128 8.90 -3.89 6.56
N GLU A 129 8.40 -2.86 5.86
CA GLU A 129 8.35 -1.51 6.42
C GLU A 129 7.31 -1.40 7.54
N LEU A 130 6.13 -1.98 7.38
CA LEU A 130 5.13 -2.12 8.45
C LEU A 130 5.66 -2.90 9.67
N LYS A 131 6.44 -3.96 9.46
CA LYS A 131 7.07 -4.71 10.57
C LYS A 131 8.10 -3.85 11.30
N LYS A 132 8.96 -3.16 10.58
CA LYS A 132 9.97 -2.26 11.17
C LYS A 132 9.29 -1.15 11.96
N TRP A 133 8.27 -0.51 11.37
CA TRP A 133 7.45 0.51 12.03
C TRP A 133 6.86 -0.01 13.34
N ASN A 134 6.15 -1.13 13.30
CA ASN A 134 5.55 -1.73 14.49
C ASN A 134 6.61 -2.07 15.56
N SER A 135 7.79 -2.56 15.15
CA SER A 135 8.87 -2.91 16.09
C SER A 135 9.45 -1.70 16.85
N ARG A 136 9.33 -0.50 16.28
CA ARG A 136 9.83 0.76 16.84
C ARG A 136 8.80 1.46 17.75
N MET A 137 7.57 0.95 17.86
CA MET A 137 6.55 1.54 18.73
C MET A 137 6.88 1.39 20.22
N GLU A 138 6.81 2.50 20.94
CA GLU A 138 7.02 2.56 22.39
C GLU A 138 5.85 1.94 23.17
N ASP A 139 4.62 2.24 22.75
CA ASP A 139 3.40 1.71 23.36
C ASP A 139 3.26 0.20 23.06
N ALA A 140 3.43 -0.62 24.10
CA ALA A 140 3.39 -2.07 23.99
C ALA A 140 2.00 -2.60 23.62
N ASP A 141 0.93 -2.03 24.16
CA ASP A 141 -0.43 -2.50 23.90
C ASP A 141 -0.83 -2.19 22.46
N ARG A 142 -0.48 -0.99 21.97
CA ARG A 142 -0.64 -0.59 20.57
C ARG A 142 0.18 -1.50 19.65
N ARG A 143 1.47 -1.69 19.96
CA ARG A 143 2.38 -2.53 19.19
C ARG A 143 1.89 -3.97 19.08
N ASP A 144 1.44 -4.56 20.18
CA ASP A 144 1.00 -5.96 20.20
C ASP A 144 -0.31 -6.14 19.44
N ARG A 145 -1.22 -5.16 19.54
CA ARG A 145 -2.47 -5.14 18.77
C ARG A 145 -2.22 -5.04 17.26
N ILE A 146 -1.34 -4.14 16.83
CA ILE A 146 -0.96 -4.00 15.41
C ILE A 146 -0.20 -5.22 14.92
N SER A 147 0.74 -5.75 15.72
CA SER A 147 1.48 -6.98 15.43
C SER A 147 0.54 -8.15 15.13
N ARG A 148 -0.53 -8.30 15.93
CA ARG A 148 -1.53 -9.34 15.72
C ARG A 148 -2.18 -9.24 14.34
N TYR A 149 -2.70 -8.07 13.97
CA TYR A 149 -3.35 -7.88 12.67
C TYR A 149 -2.35 -8.01 11.50
N LEU A 150 -1.16 -7.44 11.63
CA LEU A 150 -0.10 -7.56 10.63
C LEU A 150 0.26 -9.03 10.36
N ASN A 151 0.41 -9.83 11.42
CA ASN A 151 0.67 -11.27 11.30
C ASN A 151 -0.49 -12.02 10.64
N ASP A 152 -1.73 -11.60 10.89
CA ASP A 152 -2.89 -12.19 10.23
C ASP A 152 -2.90 -11.93 8.71
N PHE A 153 -2.59 -10.72 8.26
CA PHE A 153 -2.43 -10.41 6.82
C PHE A 153 -1.28 -11.20 6.19
N ILE A 154 -0.12 -11.27 6.85
CA ILE A 154 1.04 -12.05 6.37
C ILE A 154 0.69 -13.54 6.25
N LYS A 155 0.04 -14.10 7.27
CA LYS A 155 -0.37 -15.52 7.26
C LYS A 155 -1.39 -15.80 6.16
N HIS A 156 -2.36 -14.90 5.98
CA HIS A 156 -3.31 -14.97 4.89
C HIS A 156 -2.58 -15.00 3.54
N ASN A 157 -1.66 -14.06 3.31
CA ASN A 157 -0.88 -13.97 2.09
C ASN A 157 -0.11 -15.27 1.79
N ASN A 158 0.61 -15.80 2.79
CA ASN A 158 1.39 -17.03 2.63
C ASN A 158 0.51 -18.25 2.33
N THR A 159 -0.65 -18.35 2.96
CA THR A 159 -1.58 -19.48 2.75
C THR A 159 -2.17 -19.44 1.35
N THR A 160 -2.54 -18.26 0.85
CA THR A 160 -3.11 -18.13 -0.50
C THR A 160 -2.06 -18.30 -1.59
N SER A 161 -0.81 -17.88 -1.35
CA SER A 161 0.33 -18.11 -2.27
C SER A 161 0.49 -19.59 -2.60
N ILE A 162 0.55 -20.44 -1.56
CA ILE A 162 0.76 -21.89 -1.69
C ILE A 162 -0.36 -22.52 -2.53
N LYS A 163 -1.62 -22.17 -2.25
CA LYS A 163 -2.77 -22.70 -3.01
C LYS A 163 -2.73 -22.34 -4.51
N LYS A 164 -2.19 -21.17 -4.88
CA LYS A 164 -2.11 -20.76 -6.29
C LYS A 164 -0.99 -21.47 -7.06
N GLU A 165 0.08 -21.87 -6.38
CA GLU A 165 1.16 -22.66 -6.99
C GLU A 165 0.72 -24.11 -7.24
N ASP A 166 -0.04 -24.70 -6.31
CA ASP A 166 -0.56 -26.08 -6.42
C ASP A 166 -1.59 -26.27 -7.55
N ILE A 167 -2.29 -25.20 -7.97
CA ILE A 167 -3.28 -25.25 -9.07
C ILE A 167 -2.62 -25.15 -10.46
N LYS A 168 -1.35 -24.74 -10.53
CA LYS A 168 -0.59 -24.60 -11.78
C LYS A 168 0.34 -25.79 -12.08
N GLY A 169 0.31 -26.83 -11.23
CA GLY A 169 1.08 -28.07 -11.36
C GLY A 169 0.34 -29.20 -12.07
#